data_AF-A0A8T0P581-F1
#
_entry.id   AF-A0A8T0P581-F1
#
_cell.length_a   1.000
_cell.length_b   1.000
_cell.length_c   1.000
_cell.angle_alpha   90.00
_cell.angle_beta   90.00
_cell.angle_gamma   90.00
#
_symmetry.space_group_name_H-M   'P 1'
#
loop_
_entity.id
_entity.type
_entity.pdbx_description
1 polymer ?
#
loop_
_entity_poly.entity_id
_entity_poly.type
_entity_poly.pdbx_seq_one_letter_code
_entity_poly.pdbx_strand_id
1 'polypeptide(L)'
;MAMLRESAEEQQTPPVSATSVSCRLPTCPPWLQAAIADIEQRVRALAVDVDDAAPDHSFADRADHYYQKRPQLLALLTDLHHRYLCLADRYAQSVAKHKQRLQPHPHHAAAVSDCSSCSSDVDSSSDADSSLSFQFQHPPPAALTDGDGDVNAEAELIVAELVLAWVERGILADEAERRRAEAARKIELQGSLVEVLESERLVLLGENARLGFRASAAEEEAAAAAAELGYTRRRAAEMARLVGKLREDHRVCMLGRKIEALQAQMYGLEVRNRECHVAMAKWDADRKAAAAEIQRLRAENRRLAEEAAAAAARRKGSWWSRVRMASERTPCAPAAAVRKVGQQMKGKDGKYYGGGGCFFGI
;
A
#
# COMPACT_ATOMS: atom_id res chain seq x y z
N MET A 1 5.83 21.20 -72.39
CA MET A 1 5.47 22.20 -71.35
C MET A 1 5.88 21.59 -70.01
N ALA A 2 6.48 22.24 -69.02
CA ALA A 2 7.09 23.55 -68.79
C ALA A 2 7.64 23.41 -67.34
N MET A 3 8.93 23.63 -67.06
CA MET A 3 9.49 24.90 -66.52
C MET A 3 8.81 25.32 -65.20
N LEU A 4 9.48 25.51 -64.05
CA LEU A 4 10.91 25.60 -63.66
C LEU A 4 11.10 24.81 -62.33
N ARG A 5 12.26 24.35 -61.81
CA ARG A 5 13.69 24.74 -61.85
C ARG A 5 14.06 26.03 -61.13
N GLU A 6 14.26 25.94 -59.82
CA GLU A 6 15.03 26.92 -59.03
C GLU A 6 16.04 26.18 -58.13
N SER A 7 17.12 26.86 -57.75
CA SER A 7 18.31 26.30 -57.10
C SER A 7 18.76 27.19 -55.93
N ALA A 8 19.85 26.81 -55.27
CA ALA A 8 20.50 27.49 -54.13
C ALA A 8 19.87 27.16 -52.75
N GLU A 9 20.62 27.07 -51.65
CA GLU A 9 22.09 27.06 -51.49
C GLU A 9 22.47 26.30 -50.21
N GLU A 10 23.53 25.50 -50.25
CA GLU A 10 23.98 24.71 -49.10
C GLU A 10 24.89 25.55 -48.20
N GLN A 11 24.29 26.35 -47.31
CA GLN A 11 25.03 27.24 -46.42
C GLN A 11 25.49 26.51 -45.15
N GLN A 12 26.68 25.92 -45.28
CA GLN A 12 27.46 25.39 -44.17
C GLN A 12 27.86 26.50 -43.21
N THR A 13 27.20 26.56 -42.04
CA THR A 13 27.52 27.53 -40.98
C THR A 13 28.82 27.13 -40.27
N PRO A 14 29.80 28.06 -40.11
CA PRO A 14 31.05 27.77 -39.43
C PRO A 14 30.86 27.66 -37.91
N PRO A 15 31.77 26.97 -37.19
CA PRO A 15 31.70 26.89 -35.73
C PRO A 15 31.85 28.29 -35.11
N VAL A 16 30.86 28.68 -34.30
CA VAL A 16 30.90 29.93 -33.55
C VAL A 16 32.10 29.89 -32.61
N SER A 17 33.11 30.70 -32.95
CA SER A 17 34.32 30.79 -32.15
C SER A 17 33.98 31.37 -30.78
N ALA A 18 34.36 30.67 -29.71
CA ALA A 18 34.18 31.14 -28.35
C ALA A 18 35.08 32.36 -28.09
N THR A 19 34.56 33.56 -28.38
CA THR A 19 35.23 34.81 -28.07
C THR A 19 35.24 35.02 -26.56
N SER A 20 36.25 34.46 -25.89
CA SER A 20 36.51 34.73 -24.48
C SER A 20 36.86 36.22 -24.34
N VAL A 21 35.87 37.05 -24.04
CA VAL A 21 36.07 38.46 -23.70
C VAL A 21 36.79 38.50 -22.36
N SER A 22 38.13 38.50 -22.45
CA SER A 22 39.03 38.60 -21.30
C SER A 22 38.98 40.02 -20.73
N CYS A 23 37.89 40.35 -20.03
CA CYS A 23 37.80 41.51 -19.17
C CYS A 23 38.88 41.41 -18.10
N ARG A 24 40.00 42.13 -18.28
CA ARG A 24 41.07 42.25 -17.29
C ARG A 24 40.59 43.14 -16.14
N LEU A 25 39.75 42.60 -15.26
CA LEU A 25 39.50 43.18 -13.95
C LEU A 25 40.75 43.03 -13.06
N PRO A 26 40.95 43.93 -12.08
CA PRO A 26 42.02 43.80 -11.10
C PRO A 26 41.90 42.45 -10.38
N THR A 27 43.00 41.69 -10.40
CA THR A 27 43.20 40.33 -9.87
C THR A 27 42.07 39.82 -8.97
N CYS A 28 41.05 39.18 -9.56
CA CYS A 28 39.98 38.52 -8.80
C CYS A 28 40.63 37.61 -7.74
N PRO A 29 40.33 37.77 -6.45
CA PRO A 29 41.08 37.07 -5.42
C PRO A 29 40.89 35.55 -5.56
N PRO A 30 41.92 34.72 -5.32
CA PRO A 30 41.87 33.28 -5.66
C PRO A 30 40.68 32.52 -5.06
N TRP A 31 40.20 32.92 -3.88
CA TRP A 31 39.04 32.32 -3.22
C TRP A 31 37.73 32.53 -4.01
N LEU A 32 37.59 33.66 -4.72
CA LEU A 32 36.40 33.96 -5.52
C LEU A 32 36.40 33.16 -6.81
N GLN A 33 37.55 33.04 -7.47
CA GLN A 33 37.71 32.21 -8.66
C GLN A 33 37.42 30.73 -8.35
N ALA A 34 37.97 30.20 -7.24
CA ALA A 34 37.72 28.83 -6.81
C ALA A 34 36.25 28.57 -6.46
N ALA A 35 35.57 29.53 -5.82
CA ALA A 35 34.16 29.39 -5.48
C ALA A 35 33.24 29.43 -6.71
N ILE A 36 33.53 30.29 -7.69
CA ILE A 36 32.82 30.33 -8.98
C ILE A 36 33.02 28.99 -9.72
N ALA A 37 34.24 28.46 -9.77
CA ALA A 37 34.52 27.17 -10.42
C ALA A 37 33.77 25.98 -9.77
N ASP A 38 33.70 25.90 -8.44
CA ASP A 38 32.93 24.86 -7.72
C ASP A 38 31.41 25.01 -7.95
N ILE A 39 30.90 26.25 -8.03
CA ILE A 39 29.50 26.53 -8.44
C ILE A 39 29.23 26.03 -9.87
N GLU A 40 30.08 26.40 -10.84
CA GLU A 40 29.93 25.97 -12.23
C GLU A 40 30.07 24.45 -12.39
N GLN A 41 30.92 23.80 -11.60
CA GLN A 41 31.08 22.34 -11.62
C GLN A 41 29.78 21.64 -11.15
N ARG A 42 29.12 22.17 -10.12
CA ARG A 42 27.86 21.61 -9.58
C ARG A 42 26.67 21.84 -10.51
N VAL A 43 26.59 23.01 -11.13
CA VAL A 43 25.58 23.29 -12.16
C VAL A 43 25.77 22.35 -13.35
N ARG A 44 27.02 22.17 -13.84
CA ARG A 44 27.33 21.23 -14.92
C ARG A 44 27.00 19.77 -14.56
N ALA A 45 27.33 19.34 -13.34
CA ALA A 45 27.07 17.97 -12.90
C ALA A 45 25.58 17.59 -13.00
N LEU A 46 24.66 18.49 -12.63
CA LEU A 46 23.21 18.23 -12.74
C LEU A 46 22.65 18.51 -14.13
N ALA A 47 23.28 19.39 -14.92
CA ALA A 47 22.87 19.68 -16.30
C ALA A 47 23.13 18.48 -17.25
N VAL A 48 24.23 17.76 -17.05
CA VAL A 48 24.56 16.55 -17.84
C VAL A 48 23.47 15.48 -17.72
N ASP A 49 22.80 15.38 -16.56
CA ASP A 49 21.68 14.45 -16.36
C ASP A 49 20.41 14.85 -17.14
N VAL A 50 20.33 16.03 -17.75
CA VAL A 50 19.11 16.51 -18.45
C VAL A 50 19.07 16.09 -19.93
N ASP A 51 20.24 15.95 -20.57
CA ASP A 51 20.35 15.72 -22.01
C ASP A 51 20.09 14.27 -22.45
N ASP A 52 20.01 13.30 -21.52
CA ASP A 52 19.67 11.89 -21.79
C ASP A 52 18.18 11.65 -22.16
N ALA A 53 17.38 12.71 -22.31
CA ALA A 53 15.98 12.64 -22.70
C ALA A 53 15.83 12.33 -24.22
N ALA A 54 15.82 11.05 -24.56
CA ALA A 54 15.53 10.56 -25.91
C ALA A 54 14.19 11.13 -26.45
N PRO A 55 14.06 11.39 -27.77
CA PRO A 55 12.94 12.17 -28.32
C PRO A 55 11.56 11.48 -28.26
N ASP A 56 11.48 10.22 -27.87
CA ASP A 56 10.29 9.37 -28.01
C ASP A 56 9.44 9.20 -26.74
N HIS A 57 9.76 9.89 -25.63
CA HIS A 57 9.05 9.74 -24.35
C HIS A 57 7.66 10.37 -24.34
N SER A 58 6.66 9.65 -23.78
CA SER A 58 5.28 10.13 -23.63
C SER A 58 5.19 11.33 -22.67
N PHE A 59 4.09 12.10 -22.74
CA PHE A 59 3.85 13.21 -21.82
C PHE A 59 3.86 12.75 -20.35
N ALA A 60 3.31 11.56 -20.07
CA ALA A 60 3.33 10.97 -18.73
C ALA A 60 4.76 10.68 -18.25
N ASP A 61 5.58 10.02 -19.08
CA ASP A 61 6.97 9.68 -18.77
C ASP A 61 7.80 10.95 -18.49
N ARG A 62 7.59 12.02 -19.27
CA ARG A 62 8.25 13.32 -19.05
C ARG A 62 7.82 13.98 -17.74
N ALA A 63 6.55 13.86 -17.35
CA ALA A 63 6.05 14.39 -16.09
C ALA A 63 6.62 13.60 -14.90
N ASP A 64 6.62 12.27 -14.95
CA ASP A 64 7.19 11.41 -13.90
C ASP A 64 8.69 11.64 -13.73
N HIS A 65 9.44 11.72 -14.83
CA HIS A 65 10.87 12.03 -14.83
C HIS A 65 11.16 13.43 -14.23
N TYR A 66 10.34 14.44 -14.55
CA TYR A 66 10.42 15.76 -13.92
C TYR A 66 10.18 15.69 -12.40
N TYR A 67 9.13 15.00 -11.94
CA TYR A 67 8.85 14.87 -10.51
C TYR A 67 9.91 14.05 -9.75
N GLN A 68 10.58 13.09 -10.40
CA GLN A 68 11.72 12.37 -9.86
C GLN A 68 12.98 13.24 -9.72
N LYS A 69 13.26 14.14 -10.68
CA LYS A 69 14.43 15.05 -10.64
C LYS A 69 14.19 16.34 -9.84
N ARG A 70 12.93 16.72 -9.61
CA ARG A 70 12.55 17.93 -8.85
C ARG A 70 13.23 18.07 -7.47
N PRO A 71 13.41 17.01 -6.63
CA PRO A 71 14.11 17.15 -5.35
C PRO A 71 15.60 17.51 -5.50
N GLN A 72 16.26 16.99 -6.54
CA GLN A 72 17.67 17.24 -6.83
C GLN A 72 17.88 18.68 -7.33
N LEU A 73 16.98 19.15 -8.19
CA LEU A 73 16.93 20.55 -8.65
C LEU A 73 16.71 21.53 -7.49
N LEU A 74 15.79 21.22 -6.55
CA LEU A 74 15.56 22.04 -5.35
C LEU A 74 16.75 22.03 -4.39
N ALA A 75 17.42 20.89 -4.22
CA ALA A 75 18.66 20.78 -3.44
C ALA A 75 19.81 21.61 -4.05
N LEU A 76 19.97 21.59 -5.38
CA LEU A 76 20.95 22.44 -6.06
C LEU A 76 20.62 23.92 -5.93
N LEU A 77 19.36 24.32 -6.17
CA LEU A 77 18.94 25.71 -6.06
C LEU A 77 19.17 26.27 -4.65
N THR A 78 18.91 25.47 -3.62
CA THR A 78 19.17 25.87 -2.23
C THR A 78 20.68 25.92 -1.93
N ASP A 79 21.50 24.95 -2.34
CA ASP A 79 22.97 25.00 -2.19
C ASP A 79 23.56 26.26 -2.86
N LEU A 80 23.14 26.56 -4.10
CA LEU A 80 23.52 27.77 -4.83
C LEU A 80 23.13 29.07 -4.10
N HIS A 81 21.91 29.13 -3.54
CA HIS A 81 21.45 30.31 -2.80
C HIS A 81 22.29 30.55 -1.53
N HIS A 82 22.54 29.51 -0.73
CA HIS A 82 23.38 29.64 0.47
C HIS A 82 24.81 30.07 0.11
N ARG A 83 25.38 29.53 -0.97
CA ARG A 83 26.71 29.93 -1.47
C ARG A 83 26.74 31.38 -1.94
N TYR A 84 25.72 31.82 -2.67
CA TYR A 84 25.59 33.21 -3.09
C TYR A 84 25.60 34.16 -1.89
N LEU A 85 24.81 33.87 -0.85
CA LEU A 85 24.81 34.65 0.40
C LEU A 85 26.19 34.66 1.06
N CYS A 86 26.82 33.49 1.22
CA CYS A 86 28.18 33.40 1.77
C CYS A 86 29.24 34.17 0.96
N LEU A 87 29.09 34.26 -0.36
CA LEU A 87 29.97 35.05 -1.23
C LEU A 87 29.69 36.55 -1.11
N ALA A 88 28.41 36.95 -1.05
CA ALA A 88 28.00 38.33 -0.83
C ALA A 88 28.49 38.86 0.53
N ASP A 89 28.34 38.08 1.60
CA ASP A 89 28.83 38.43 2.94
C ASP A 89 30.36 38.59 2.96
N ARG A 90 31.09 37.64 2.37
CA ARG A 90 32.57 37.71 2.28
C ARG A 90 33.01 38.90 1.45
N TYR A 91 32.29 39.22 0.37
CA TYR A 91 32.57 40.40 -0.45
C TYR A 91 32.32 41.69 0.34
N ALA A 92 31.17 41.84 1.00
CA ALA A 92 30.85 42.98 1.85
C ALA A 92 31.89 43.18 2.97
N GLN A 93 32.29 42.10 3.65
CA GLN A 93 33.37 42.12 4.64
C GLN A 93 34.72 42.53 4.04
N SER A 94 35.04 42.11 2.80
CA SER A 94 36.29 42.48 2.13
C SER A 94 36.34 43.97 1.78
N VAL A 95 35.21 44.53 1.31
CA VAL A 95 35.06 45.97 1.03
C VAL A 95 35.15 46.79 2.32
N ALA A 96 34.50 46.34 3.40
CA ALA A 96 34.59 46.98 4.72
C ALA A 96 36.04 46.98 5.26
N LYS A 97 36.73 45.84 5.20
CA LYS A 97 38.16 45.71 5.60
C LYS A 97 39.09 46.58 4.75
N HIS A 98 38.78 46.76 3.46
CA HIS A 98 39.56 47.66 2.60
C HIS A 98 39.36 49.12 3.00
N LYS A 99 38.11 49.56 3.25
CA LYS A 99 37.81 50.90 3.77
C LYS A 99 38.51 51.18 5.12
N GLN A 100 38.58 50.19 6.01
CA GLN A 100 39.31 50.32 7.29
C GLN A 100 40.84 50.42 7.13
N ARG A 101 41.44 49.87 6.07
CA ARG A 101 42.89 49.99 5.80
C ARG A 101 43.32 51.32 5.19
N LEU A 102 42.39 52.09 4.63
CA LEU A 102 42.63 53.42 4.06
C LEU A 102 42.40 54.56 5.06
N GLN A 103 42.00 54.25 6.30
CA GLN A 103 41.88 55.20 7.41
C GLN A 103 43.15 55.18 8.26
N PRO A 104 43.90 56.31 8.39
CA PRO A 104 44.92 56.44 9.42
C PRO A 104 44.28 56.36 10.81
N HIS A 105 44.92 55.65 11.75
CA HIS A 105 44.42 55.53 13.12
C HIS A 105 44.31 56.89 13.84
N PRO A 106 43.25 57.08 14.63
CA PRO A 106 43.34 57.68 15.95
C PRO A 106 43.57 56.59 17.01
N HIS A 107 44.39 56.92 18.00
CA HIS A 107 44.80 56.03 19.08
C HIS A 107 43.79 55.94 20.23
N HIS A 108 43.56 54.72 20.76
CA HIS A 108 43.03 54.39 22.10
C HIS A 108 41.62 54.97 22.47
N ALA A 109 40.78 54.35 23.31
CA ALA A 109 41.02 53.40 24.39
C ALA A 109 39.87 52.37 24.55
N ALA A 110 39.98 51.52 25.57
CA ALA A 110 39.13 50.34 25.79
C ALA A 110 37.79 50.63 26.51
N ALA A 111 36.79 49.77 26.25
CA ALA A 111 35.95 49.16 27.29
C ALA A 111 35.30 47.87 26.77
N VAL A 112 35.03 46.94 27.68
CA VAL A 112 34.34 45.67 27.43
C VAL A 112 32.82 45.84 27.44
N SER A 113 32.10 45.07 26.62
CA SER A 113 30.83 44.43 27.03
C SER A 113 30.43 43.34 26.05
N ASP A 114 30.27 42.12 26.54
CA ASP A 114 29.37 41.15 25.91
C ASP A 114 27.93 41.61 26.12
N CYS A 115 27.07 41.51 25.11
CA CYS A 115 25.85 40.70 25.16
C CYS A 115 25.09 40.73 23.82
N SER A 116 24.22 39.74 23.63
CA SER A 116 23.54 39.46 22.37
C SER A 116 22.21 40.20 22.24
N SER A 117 21.91 40.65 21.02
CA SER A 117 20.56 40.76 20.43
C SER A 117 19.50 41.57 21.21
N CYS A 118 19.30 42.83 20.79
CA CYS A 118 17.95 43.33 20.57
C CYS A 118 17.89 44.32 19.39
N SER A 119 16.74 44.29 18.71
CA SER A 119 16.42 45.10 17.54
C SER A 119 16.07 46.54 17.93
N SER A 120 16.64 47.51 17.21
CA SER A 120 15.98 48.79 16.91
C SER A 120 16.69 49.50 15.76
N ASP A 121 15.98 49.63 14.64
CA ASP A 121 15.88 50.85 13.84
C ASP A 121 17.19 51.63 13.59
N VAL A 122 17.84 51.31 12.47
CA VAL A 122 18.76 52.22 11.80
C VAL A 122 18.13 52.71 10.50
N ASP A 123 17.30 53.75 10.64
CA ASP A 123 16.88 54.59 9.53
C ASP A 123 18.13 55.33 9.01
N SER A 124 18.89 54.65 8.16
CA SER A 124 20.18 55.12 7.66
C SER A 124 19.97 55.94 6.39
N SER A 125 19.16 56.99 6.50
CA SER A 125 19.22 58.15 5.62
C SER A 125 20.54 58.88 5.88
N SER A 126 21.64 58.26 5.43
CA SER A 126 22.91 58.95 5.32
C SER A 126 22.77 59.99 4.22
N ASP A 127 22.29 61.18 4.61
CA ASP A 127 22.41 62.38 3.81
C ASP A 127 23.86 62.51 3.39
N ALA A 128 24.13 62.18 2.13
CA ALA A 128 25.40 62.40 1.49
C ALA A 128 25.51 63.89 1.14
N ASP A 129 25.32 64.75 2.15
CA ASP A 129 25.69 66.15 2.11
C ASP A 129 27.22 66.19 2.21
N SER A 130 27.83 65.76 1.11
CA SER A 130 29.27 65.74 0.87
C SER A 130 29.72 67.18 0.81
N SER A 131 29.86 67.78 1.99
CA SER A 131 30.34 69.12 2.21
C SER A 131 31.74 69.21 1.62
N LEU A 132 31.78 69.60 0.35
CA LEU A 132 32.98 70.10 -0.31
C LEU A 132 33.42 71.27 0.55
N SER A 133 34.44 71.02 1.36
CA SER A 133 35.14 72.06 2.09
C SER A 133 35.93 72.85 1.06
N PHE A 134 35.23 73.69 0.30
CA PHE A 134 35.80 74.84 -0.37
C PHE A 134 36.34 75.72 0.74
N GLN A 135 37.56 75.39 1.14
CA GLN A 135 38.40 76.20 2.00
C GLN A 135 38.65 77.48 1.20
N PHE A 136 37.78 78.47 1.41
CA PHE A 136 37.91 79.79 0.84
C PHE A 136 39.28 80.29 1.28
N GLN A 137 40.23 80.29 0.34
CA GLN A 137 41.56 80.83 0.61
C GLN A 137 41.36 82.33 0.73
N HIS A 138 41.27 82.80 1.98
CA HIS A 138 41.44 84.22 2.29
C HIS A 138 42.63 84.73 1.47
N PRO A 139 42.46 85.77 0.65
CA PRO A 139 43.61 86.43 0.05
C PRO A 139 44.56 86.84 1.18
N PRO A 140 45.89 86.67 1.02
CA PRO A 140 46.82 87.26 1.98
C PRO A 140 46.55 88.77 2.03
N PRO A 141 46.66 89.43 3.19
CA PRO A 141 46.50 90.88 3.27
C PRO A 141 47.61 91.52 2.45
N ALA A 142 47.28 91.90 1.21
CA ALA A 142 48.18 92.61 0.33
C ALA A 142 48.55 93.93 1.04
N ALA A 143 49.86 94.16 1.13
CA ALA A 143 50.39 95.29 1.90
C ALA A 143 49.82 96.61 1.39
N LEU A 144 49.63 97.53 2.34
CA LEU A 144 49.27 98.92 2.11
C LEU A 144 50.09 99.53 0.96
N THR A 145 49.46 99.69 -0.20
CA THR A 145 49.92 100.63 -1.23
C THR A 145 48.98 101.82 -1.20
N ASP A 146 49.45 102.94 -0.65
CA ASP A 146 48.85 104.25 -0.87
C ASP A 146 48.69 104.50 -2.37
N GLY A 147 47.48 104.85 -2.80
CA GLY A 147 47.17 105.17 -4.19
C GLY A 147 45.72 104.84 -4.54
N ASP A 148 44.83 105.83 -4.39
CA ASP A 148 43.43 105.86 -4.84
C ASP A 148 42.80 104.47 -5.06
N GLY A 149 42.60 103.75 -3.95
CA GLY A 149 41.82 102.52 -3.94
C GLY A 149 40.39 102.85 -4.35
N ASP A 150 40.03 102.50 -5.58
CA ASP A 150 38.73 102.78 -6.16
C ASP A 150 37.64 102.05 -5.34
N VAL A 151 36.95 102.81 -4.49
CA VAL A 151 35.88 102.35 -3.60
C VAL A 151 34.77 101.65 -4.40
N ASN A 152 34.65 101.97 -5.69
CA ASN A 152 33.76 101.31 -6.63
C ASN A 152 34.11 99.83 -6.85
N ALA A 153 35.39 99.43 -6.87
CA ALA A 153 35.79 98.04 -7.12
C ALA A 153 35.48 97.09 -5.95
N GLU A 154 35.62 97.54 -4.70
CA GLU A 154 35.23 96.75 -3.52
C GLU A 154 33.69 96.71 -3.37
N ALA A 155 33.00 97.81 -3.71
CA ALA A 155 31.55 97.81 -3.81
C ALA A 155 31.04 96.85 -4.91
N GLU A 156 31.70 96.78 -6.07
CA GLU A 156 31.38 95.84 -7.14
C GLU A 156 31.60 94.37 -6.72
N LEU A 157 32.64 94.07 -5.93
CA LEU A 157 32.86 92.73 -5.38
C LEU A 157 31.72 92.33 -4.42
N ILE A 158 31.34 93.22 -3.50
CA ILE A 158 30.23 92.99 -2.56
C ILE A 158 28.90 92.80 -3.32
N VAL A 159 28.66 93.57 -4.38
CA VAL A 159 27.47 93.40 -5.25
C VAL A 159 27.52 92.05 -5.97
N ALA A 160 28.68 91.62 -6.47
CA ALA A 160 28.83 90.33 -7.13
C ALA A 160 28.56 89.16 -6.17
N GLU A 161 29.11 89.20 -4.94
CA GLU A 161 28.82 88.21 -3.90
C GLU A 161 27.33 88.18 -3.52
N LEU A 162 26.68 89.35 -3.39
CA LEU A 162 25.26 89.44 -3.07
C LEU A 162 24.38 88.83 -4.19
N VAL A 163 24.76 89.05 -5.46
CA VAL A 163 24.07 88.47 -6.63
C VAL A 163 24.28 86.96 -6.70
N LEU A 164 25.50 86.46 -6.47
CA LEU A 164 25.80 85.03 -6.41
C LEU A 164 24.98 84.35 -5.30
N ALA A 165 25.03 84.87 -4.08
CA ALA A 165 24.26 84.34 -2.94
C ALA A 165 22.74 84.36 -3.19
N TRP A 166 22.24 85.37 -3.93
CA TRP A 166 20.82 85.44 -4.30
C TRP A 166 20.42 84.37 -5.33
N VAL A 167 21.27 84.12 -6.34
CA VAL A 167 21.08 83.05 -7.33
C VAL A 167 21.21 81.66 -6.70
N GLU A 168 22.23 81.44 -5.87
CA GLU A 168 22.43 80.18 -5.13
C GLU A 168 21.23 79.87 -4.24
N ARG A 169 20.69 80.86 -3.52
CA ARG A 169 19.48 80.69 -2.71
C ARG A 169 18.26 80.30 -3.57
N GLY A 170 18.17 80.78 -4.81
CA GLY A 170 17.16 80.35 -5.78
C GLY A 170 17.32 78.88 -6.16
N ILE A 171 18.52 78.48 -6.59
CA ILE A 171 18.84 77.09 -6.97
C ILE A 171 18.58 76.11 -5.81
N LEU A 172 18.97 76.48 -4.58
CA LEU A 172 18.74 75.67 -3.39
C LEU A 172 17.25 75.58 -3.02
N ALA A 173 16.47 76.65 -3.24
CA ALA A 173 15.02 76.62 -3.04
C ALA A 173 14.33 75.70 -4.05
N ASP A 174 14.71 75.76 -5.32
CA ASP A 174 14.16 74.93 -6.40
C ASP A 174 14.51 73.44 -6.22
N GLU A 175 15.76 73.10 -5.86
CA GLU A 175 16.14 71.72 -5.57
C GLU A 175 15.45 71.19 -4.30
N ALA A 176 15.28 72.03 -3.27
CA ALA A 176 14.50 71.64 -2.09
C ALA A 176 13.02 71.39 -2.43
N GLU A 177 12.42 72.18 -3.32
CA GLU A 177 11.04 71.96 -3.79
C GLU A 177 10.95 70.70 -4.66
N ARG A 178 11.94 70.45 -5.53
CA ARG A 178 12.05 69.20 -6.28
C ARG A 178 12.12 67.97 -5.37
N ARG A 179 12.92 68.04 -4.30
CA ARG A 179 13.02 66.97 -3.27
C ARG A 179 11.69 66.75 -2.54
N ARG A 180 10.97 67.81 -2.18
CA ARG A 180 9.62 67.72 -1.58
C ARG A 180 8.62 67.06 -2.54
N ALA A 181 8.62 67.46 -3.81
CA ALA A 181 7.75 66.87 -4.83
C ALA A 181 8.08 65.39 -5.11
N GLU A 182 9.35 65.00 -5.07
CA GLU A 182 9.76 63.59 -5.18
C GLU A 182 9.37 62.78 -3.93
N ALA A 183 9.52 63.34 -2.73
CA ALA A 183 9.09 62.70 -1.48
C ALA A 183 7.57 62.50 -1.45
N ALA A 184 6.79 63.52 -1.87
CA ALA A 184 5.33 63.42 -1.97
C ALA A 184 4.88 62.28 -2.90
N ARG A 185 5.48 62.18 -4.10
CA ARG A 185 5.20 61.07 -5.04
C ARG A 185 5.59 59.69 -4.49
N LYS A 186 6.67 59.60 -3.70
CA LYS A 186 7.07 58.35 -3.04
C LYS A 186 6.04 57.93 -1.99
N ILE A 187 5.57 58.87 -1.17
CA ILE A 187 4.51 58.64 -0.16
C ILE A 187 3.21 58.21 -0.83
N GLU A 188 2.81 58.88 -1.92
CA GLU A 188 1.62 58.54 -2.72
C GLU A 188 1.72 57.11 -3.28
N LEU A 189 2.85 56.75 -3.92
CA LEU A 189 3.08 55.41 -4.46
C LEU A 189 3.12 54.33 -3.37
N GLN A 190 3.69 54.64 -2.20
CA GLN A 190 3.66 53.74 -1.04
C GLN A 190 2.23 53.54 -0.53
N GLY A 191 1.41 54.59 -0.49
CA GLY A 191 -0.02 54.51 -0.18
C GLY A 191 -0.76 53.58 -1.14
N SER A 192 -0.64 53.79 -2.45
CA SER A 192 -1.27 52.92 -3.46
C SER A 192 -0.80 51.46 -3.38
N LEU A 193 0.47 51.21 -3.04
CA LEU A 193 0.97 49.85 -2.81
C LEU A 193 0.31 49.19 -1.59
N VAL A 194 0.13 49.92 -0.50
CA VAL A 194 -0.58 49.43 0.69
C VAL A 194 -2.04 49.11 0.36
N GLU A 195 -2.76 50.00 -0.36
CA GLU A 195 -4.15 49.76 -0.79
C GLU A 195 -4.28 48.48 -1.64
N VAL A 196 -3.36 48.25 -2.57
CA VAL A 196 -3.33 47.02 -3.39
C VAL A 196 -3.13 45.79 -2.50
N LEU A 197 -2.13 45.80 -1.61
CA LEU A 197 -1.85 44.67 -0.70
C LEU A 197 -3.00 44.39 0.28
N GLU A 198 -3.68 45.43 0.76
CA GLU A 198 -4.89 45.27 1.58
C GLU A 198 -6.06 44.68 0.79
N SER A 199 -6.22 45.06 -0.48
CA SER A 199 -7.23 44.48 -1.37
C SER A 199 -6.96 43.00 -1.67
N GLU A 200 -5.70 42.62 -1.94
CA GLU A 200 -5.29 41.23 -2.14
C GLU A 200 -5.51 40.39 -0.88
N ARG A 201 -5.15 40.94 0.30
CA ARG A 201 -5.44 40.31 1.60
C ARG A 201 -6.93 40.05 1.79
N LEU A 202 -7.80 41.00 1.46
CA LEU A 202 -9.25 40.82 1.57
C LEU A 202 -9.78 39.75 0.61
N VAL A 203 -9.29 39.70 -0.63
CA VAL A 203 -9.63 38.63 -1.59
C VAL A 203 -9.20 37.27 -1.06
N LEU A 204 -7.95 37.12 -0.61
CA LEU A 204 -7.41 35.87 -0.06
C LEU A 204 -8.16 35.41 1.20
N LEU A 205 -8.60 36.32 2.07
CA LEU A 205 -9.45 35.98 3.22
C LEU A 205 -10.82 35.45 2.77
N GLY A 206 -11.43 36.06 1.75
CA GLY A 206 -12.68 35.58 1.14
C GLY A 206 -12.54 34.21 0.47
N GLU A 207 -11.44 33.98 -0.24
CA GLU A 207 -11.14 32.68 -0.86
C GLU A 207 -10.88 31.60 0.18
N ASN A 208 -10.11 31.88 1.23
CA ASN A 208 -9.89 30.96 2.35
C ASN A 208 -11.20 30.60 3.06
N ALA A 209 -12.09 31.57 3.30
CA ALA A 209 -13.41 31.28 3.85
C ALA A 209 -14.23 30.36 2.93
N ARG A 210 -14.25 30.64 1.61
CA ARG A 210 -14.92 29.79 0.60
C ARG A 210 -14.34 28.37 0.55
N LEU A 211 -13.02 28.23 0.66
CA LEU A 211 -12.35 26.92 0.71
C LEU A 211 -12.67 26.18 2.01
N GLY A 212 -12.73 26.88 3.15
CA GLY A 212 -13.17 26.33 4.42
C GLY A 212 -14.58 25.72 4.34
N PHE A 213 -15.56 26.47 3.82
CA PHE A 213 -16.92 25.95 3.62
C PHE A 213 -16.97 24.72 2.71
N ARG A 214 -16.16 24.70 1.63
CA ARG A 214 -16.06 23.53 0.73
C ARG A 214 -15.42 22.33 1.40
N ALA A 215 -14.41 22.54 2.24
CA ALA A 215 -13.77 21.47 3.00
C ALA A 215 -14.75 20.86 4.01
N SER A 216 -15.45 21.67 4.81
CA SER A 216 -16.45 21.18 5.76
C SER A 216 -17.61 20.44 5.07
N ALA A 217 -18.11 20.94 3.92
CA ALA A 217 -19.13 20.23 3.15
C ALA A 217 -18.64 18.86 2.64
N ALA A 218 -17.39 18.78 2.15
CA ALA A 218 -16.79 17.52 1.72
C ALA A 218 -16.55 16.54 2.89
N GLU A 219 -16.24 17.04 4.09
CA GLU A 219 -16.12 16.24 5.32
C GLU A 219 -17.48 15.68 5.75
N GLU A 220 -18.56 16.47 5.68
CA GLU A 220 -19.93 16.01 5.97
C GLU A 220 -20.40 14.94 4.96
N GLU A 221 -20.16 15.14 3.66
CA GLU A 221 -20.46 14.15 2.62
C GLU A 221 -19.67 12.84 2.83
N ALA A 222 -18.37 12.94 3.17
CA ALA A 222 -17.53 11.78 3.47
C ALA A 222 -17.99 11.03 4.72
N ALA A 223 -18.42 11.75 5.77
CA ALA A 223 -18.98 11.15 6.99
C ALA A 223 -20.30 10.43 6.72
N ALA A 224 -21.19 11.01 5.90
CA ALA A 224 -22.43 10.37 5.46
C ALA A 224 -22.16 9.10 4.64
N ALA A 225 -21.24 9.16 3.66
CA ALA A 225 -20.83 8.00 2.87
C ALA A 225 -20.23 6.88 3.73
N ALA A 226 -19.42 7.23 4.76
CA ALA A 226 -18.88 6.26 5.70
C ALA A 226 -19.97 5.60 6.57
N ALA A 227 -21.02 6.34 6.97
CA ALA A 227 -22.16 5.80 7.70
C ALA A 227 -22.96 4.78 6.87
N GLU A 228 -23.23 5.10 5.60
CA GLU A 228 -23.91 4.20 4.64
C GLU A 228 -23.09 2.93 4.34
N LEU A 229 -21.77 3.09 4.12
CA LEU A 229 -20.87 1.94 3.97
C LEU A 229 -20.81 1.08 5.24
N GLY A 230 -20.87 1.71 6.42
CA GLY A 230 -20.99 1.02 7.70
C GLY A 230 -22.31 0.26 7.87
N TYR A 231 -23.44 0.83 7.44
CA TYR A 231 -24.74 0.17 7.43
C TYR A 231 -24.77 -1.04 6.49
N THR A 232 -24.39 -0.85 5.22
CA THR A 232 -24.36 -1.92 4.20
C THR A 232 -23.43 -3.06 4.59
N ARG A 233 -22.25 -2.77 5.14
CA ARG A 233 -21.32 -3.79 5.65
C ARG A 233 -21.90 -4.62 6.81
N ARG A 234 -22.63 -3.99 7.74
CA ARG A 234 -23.34 -4.70 8.84
C ARG A 234 -24.41 -5.62 8.28
N ARG A 235 -25.26 -5.12 7.38
CA ARG A 235 -26.33 -5.91 6.73
C ARG A 235 -25.78 -7.09 5.91
N ALA A 236 -24.65 -6.89 5.20
CA ALA A 236 -23.97 -7.97 4.49
C ALA A 236 -23.42 -9.05 5.45
N ALA A 237 -22.86 -8.66 6.60
CA ALA A 237 -22.39 -9.59 7.63
C ALA A 237 -23.55 -10.38 8.28
N GLU A 238 -24.71 -9.76 8.48
CA GLU A 238 -25.93 -10.44 8.95
C GLU A 238 -26.43 -11.46 7.93
N MET A 239 -26.53 -11.10 6.64
CA MET A 239 -26.88 -12.05 5.58
C MET A 239 -25.90 -13.23 5.51
N ALA A 240 -24.59 -12.97 5.62
CA ALA A 240 -23.58 -14.03 5.64
C ALA A 240 -23.76 -15.00 6.83
N ARG A 241 -24.10 -14.49 8.03
CA ARG A 241 -24.42 -15.32 9.20
C ARG A 241 -25.68 -16.17 8.99
N LEU A 242 -26.73 -15.61 8.36
CA LEU A 242 -27.96 -16.34 8.05
C LEU A 242 -27.73 -17.45 7.01
N VAL A 243 -26.93 -17.17 5.97
CA VAL A 243 -26.55 -18.16 4.96
C VAL A 243 -25.69 -19.29 5.54
N GLY A 244 -24.82 -18.99 6.52
CA GLY A 244 -24.14 -20.01 7.33
C GLY A 244 -25.14 -20.93 8.02
N LYS A 245 -25.94 -20.38 8.94
CA LYS A 245 -26.96 -21.14 9.69
C LYS A 245 -27.82 -22.04 8.79
N LEU A 246 -28.32 -21.51 7.67
CA LEU A 246 -29.14 -22.28 6.73
C LEU A 246 -28.41 -23.51 6.14
N ARG A 247 -27.09 -23.43 5.91
CA ARG A 247 -26.26 -24.56 5.46
C ARG A 247 -26.05 -25.58 6.57
N GLU A 248 -25.80 -25.11 7.80
CA GLU A 248 -25.71 -25.99 8.96
C GLU A 248 -27.04 -26.73 9.22
N ASP A 249 -28.17 -26.01 9.23
CA ASP A 249 -29.52 -26.57 9.44
C ASP A 249 -29.86 -27.61 8.34
N HIS A 250 -29.54 -27.30 7.08
CA HIS A 250 -29.70 -28.26 5.98
C HIS A 250 -28.86 -29.52 6.18
N ARG A 251 -27.60 -29.38 6.61
CA ARG A 251 -26.71 -30.52 6.91
C ARG A 251 -27.23 -31.36 8.07
N VAL A 252 -27.74 -30.72 9.13
CA VAL A 252 -28.37 -31.41 10.27
C VAL A 252 -29.61 -32.19 9.81
N CYS A 253 -30.48 -31.59 8.98
CA CYS A 253 -31.65 -32.26 8.42
C CYS A 253 -31.27 -33.50 7.58
N MET A 254 -30.26 -33.38 6.70
CA MET A 254 -29.79 -34.49 5.88
C MET A 254 -29.17 -35.63 6.71
N LEU A 255 -28.43 -35.29 7.78
CA LEU A 255 -27.89 -36.29 8.71
C LEU A 255 -28.99 -36.95 9.56
N GLY A 256 -29.99 -36.19 10.02
CA GLY A 256 -31.16 -36.71 10.74
C GLY A 256 -31.89 -37.80 9.96
N ARG A 257 -32.24 -37.52 8.69
CA ARG A 257 -32.85 -38.52 7.78
C ARG A 257 -31.99 -39.77 7.60
N LYS A 258 -30.66 -39.62 7.57
CA LYS A 258 -29.74 -40.77 7.46
C LYS A 258 -29.70 -41.59 8.76
N ILE A 259 -29.77 -40.95 9.92
CA ILE A 259 -29.86 -41.61 11.23
C ILE A 259 -31.18 -42.40 11.32
N GLU A 260 -32.31 -41.78 10.97
CA GLU A 260 -33.63 -42.43 10.95
C GLU A 260 -33.63 -43.69 10.03
N ALA A 261 -33.07 -43.56 8.82
CA ALA A 261 -32.96 -44.69 7.89
C ALA A 261 -32.07 -45.82 8.43
N LEU A 262 -30.95 -45.50 9.07
CA LEU A 262 -30.07 -46.50 9.71
C LEU A 262 -30.73 -47.15 10.93
N GLN A 263 -31.47 -46.39 11.74
CA GLN A 263 -32.24 -46.92 12.88
C GLN A 263 -33.33 -47.89 12.40
N ALA A 264 -34.05 -47.57 11.32
CA ALA A 264 -35.01 -48.48 10.71
C ALA A 264 -34.35 -49.79 10.19
N GLN A 265 -33.17 -49.70 9.58
CA GLN A 265 -32.39 -50.86 9.15
C GLN A 265 -31.91 -51.71 10.34
N MET A 266 -31.38 -51.08 11.41
CA MET A 266 -31.00 -51.76 12.65
C MET A 266 -32.19 -52.51 13.25
N TYR A 267 -33.33 -51.85 13.42
CA TYR A 267 -34.55 -52.47 13.95
C TYR A 267 -35.00 -53.66 13.09
N GLY A 268 -35.01 -53.52 11.77
CA GLY A 268 -35.33 -54.61 10.83
C GLY A 268 -34.30 -55.76 10.83
N LEU A 269 -33.07 -55.52 11.26
CA LEU A 269 -32.07 -56.58 11.51
C LEU A 269 -32.29 -57.24 12.87
N GLU A 270 -32.56 -56.46 13.92
CA GLU A 270 -32.86 -56.97 15.27
C GLU A 270 -34.07 -57.91 15.28
N VAL A 271 -35.17 -57.53 14.62
CA VAL A 271 -36.38 -58.36 14.51
C VAL A 271 -36.05 -59.70 13.86
N ARG A 272 -35.42 -59.70 12.68
CA ARG A 272 -35.02 -60.93 11.97
C ARG A 272 -34.04 -61.78 12.78
N ASN A 273 -33.11 -61.15 13.51
CA ASN A 273 -32.18 -61.87 14.37
C ASN A 273 -32.90 -62.56 15.54
N ARG A 274 -33.88 -61.90 16.17
CA ARG A 274 -34.75 -62.51 17.20
C ARG A 274 -35.56 -63.68 16.63
N GLU A 275 -36.14 -63.54 15.44
CA GLU A 275 -36.85 -64.62 14.73
C GLU A 275 -35.94 -65.83 14.48
N CYS A 276 -34.72 -65.60 13.96
CA CYS A 276 -33.71 -66.65 13.77
C CYS A 276 -33.35 -67.35 15.10
N HIS A 277 -33.13 -66.61 16.18
CA HIS A 277 -32.84 -67.19 17.50
C HIS A 277 -34.00 -68.04 18.04
N VAL A 278 -35.26 -67.58 17.89
CA VAL A 278 -36.45 -68.35 18.31
C VAL A 278 -36.62 -69.60 17.45
N ALA A 279 -36.42 -69.51 16.13
CA ALA A 279 -36.49 -70.66 15.24
C ALA A 279 -35.44 -71.72 15.57
N MET A 280 -34.19 -71.30 15.84
CA MET A 280 -33.11 -72.20 16.29
C MET A 280 -33.43 -72.85 17.64
N ALA A 281 -33.92 -72.07 18.62
CA ALA A 281 -34.30 -72.59 19.93
C ALA A 281 -35.45 -73.62 19.84
N LYS A 282 -36.45 -73.37 18.98
CA LYS A 282 -37.53 -74.33 18.70
C LYS A 282 -36.98 -75.60 18.05
N TRP A 283 -36.15 -75.48 17.01
CA TRP A 283 -35.55 -76.64 16.34
C TRP A 283 -34.73 -77.51 17.32
N ASP A 284 -33.99 -76.89 18.24
CA ASP A 284 -33.27 -77.60 19.29
C ASP A 284 -34.18 -78.25 20.34
N ALA A 285 -35.33 -77.65 20.65
CA ALA A 285 -36.35 -78.26 21.52
C ALA A 285 -37.01 -79.47 20.84
N ASP A 286 -37.43 -79.33 19.59
CA ASP A 286 -38.02 -80.41 18.77
C ASP A 286 -37.02 -81.58 18.61
N ARG A 287 -35.74 -81.27 18.38
CA ARG A 287 -34.63 -82.24 18.33
C ARG A 287 -34.43 -83.00 19.64
N LYS A 288 -34.52 -82.31 20.79
CA LYS A 288 -34.45 -82.93 22.13
C LYS A 288 -35.68 -83.79 22.43
N ALA A 289 -36.88 -83.33 22.06
CA ALA A 289 -38.12 -84.08 22.22
C ALA A 289 -38.11 -85.38 21.39
N ALA A 290 -37.69 -85.29 20.12
CA ALA A 290 -37.51 -86.47 19.26
C ALA A 290 -36.47 -87.46 19.84
N ALA A 291 -35.36 -86.97 20.39
CA ALA A 291 -34.36 -87.82 21.05
C ALA A 291 -34.92 -88.50 22.32
N ALA A 292 -35.71 -87.80 23.12
CA ALA A 292 -36.38 -88.34 24.31
C ALA A 292 -37.44 -89.39 23.93
N GLU A 293 -38.24 -89.16 22.89
CA GLU A 293 -39.23 -90.13 22.41
C GLU A 293 -38.55 -91.39 21.84
N ILE A 294 -37.44 -91.23 21.10
CA ILE A 294 -36.60 -92.36 20.68
C ILE A 294 -36.07 -93.16 21.90
N GLN A 295 -35.70 -92.49 23.00
CA GLN A 295 -35.31 -93.18 24.24
C GLN A 295 -36.50 -93.89 24.92
N ARG A 296 -37.69 -93.26 24.96
CA ARG A 296 -38.93 -93.86 25.50
C ARG A 296 -39.32 -95.11 24.71
N LEU A 297 -39.37 -95.02 23.39
CA LEU A 297 -39.65 -96.15 22.49
C LEU A 297 -38.61 -97.25 22.61
N ARG A 298 -37.33 -96.94 22.82
CA ARG A 298 -36.29 -97.95 23.11
C ARG A 298 -36.53 -98.65 24.46
N ALA A 299 -36.93 -97.92 25.49
CA ALA A 299 -37.25 -98.50 26.80
C ALA A 299 -38.52 -99.39 26.74
N GLU A 300 -39.56 -98.93 26.05
CA GLU A 300 -40.79 -99.70 25.84
C GLU A 300 -40.55 -100.96 24.99
N ASN A 301 -39.77 -100.87 23.91
CA ASN A 301 -39.36 -102.05 23.14
C ASN A 301 -38.54 -103.05 23.97
N ARG A 302 -37.70 -102.59 24.91
CA ARG A 302 -37.03 -103.50 25.86
C ARG A 302 -38.04 -104.19 26.79
N ARG A 303 -38.96 -103.43 27.41
CA ARG A 303 -40.01 -103.99 28.28
C ARG A 303 -40.86 -105.02 27.54
N LEU A 304 -41.32 -104.71 26.31
CA LEU A 304 -42.09 -105.63 25.48
C LEU A 304 -41.29 -106.86 25.06
N ALA A 305 -39.97 -106.73 24.81
CA ALA A 305 -39.10 -107.87 24.54
C ALA A 305 -38.91 -108.76 25.78
N GLU A 306 -38.78 -108.17 26.97
CA GLU A 306 -38.71 -108.87 28.26
C GLU A 306 -40.04 -109.59 28.58
N GLU A 307 -41.18 -108.92 28.41
CA GLU A 307 -42.53 -109.49 28.54
C GLU A 307 -42.74 -110.65 27.55
N ALA A 308 -42.35 -110.48 26.29
CA ALA A 308 -42.42 -111.53 25.27
C ALA A 308 -41.51 -112.72 25.59
N ALA A 309 -40.30 -112.47 26.12
CA ALA A 309 -39.39 -113.52 26.58
C ALA A 309 -39.97 -114.27 27.79
N ALA A 310 -40.57 -113.58 28.76
CA ALA A 310 -41.23 -114.18 29.92
C ALA A 310 -42.50 -114.98 29.53
N ALA A 311 -43.30 -114.47 28.61
CA ALA A 311 -44.45 -115.18 28.04
C ALA A 311 -44.01 -116.41 27.23
N ALA A 312 -42.91 -116.32 26.48
CA ALA A 312 -42.29 -117.46 25.80
C ALA A 312 -41.73 -118.49 26.79
N ALA A 313 -41.17 -118.07 27.93
CA ALA A 313 -40.74 -118.98 29.00
C ALA A 313 -41.92 -119.71 29.64
N ARG A 314 -43.02 -118.99 29.97
CA ARG A 314 -44.28 -119.59 30.45
C ARG A 314 -44.88 -120.58 29.43
N ARG A 315 -44.91 -120.21 28.14
CA ARG A 315 -45.35 -121.09 27.06
C ARG A 315 -44.43 -122.30 26.89
N LYS A 316 -43.10 -122.16 27.03
CA LYS A 316 -42.17 -123.31 27.05
C LYS A 316 -42.50 -124.27 28.20
N GLY A 317 -42.80 -123.79 29.40
CA GLY A 317 -43.26 -124.64 30.52
C GLY A 317 -44.51 -125.48 30.20
N SER A 318 -45.44 -124.94 29.41
CA SER A 318 -46.63 -125.68 28.94
C SER A 318 -46.35 -126.54 27.69
N TRP A 319 -45.51 -126.08 26.77
CA TRP A 319 -45.17 -126.77 25.53
C TRP A 319 -44.29 -127.99 25.79
N TRP A 320 -43.28 -127.93 26.67
CA TRP A 320 -42.51 -129.11 27.06
C TRP A 320 -43.41 -130.22 27.67
N SER A 321 -44.49 -129.84 28.36
CA SER A 321 -45.51 -130.77 28.86
C SER A 321 -46.41 -131.34 27.75
N ARG A 322 -46.58 -130.64 26.62
CA ARG A 322 -47.46 -131.05 25.50
C ARG A 322 -46.72 -131.77 24.37
N VAL A 323 -45.47 -131.40 24.06
CA VAL A 323 -44.64 -132.06 23.04
C VAL A 323 -44.14 -133.43 23.46
N ARG A 324 -44.07 -133.70 24.78
CA ARG A 324 -43.84 -135.06 25.31
C ARG A 324 -44.91 -136.07 24.87
N MET A 325 -46.09 -135.60 24.43
CA MET A 325 -47.22 -136.44 23.99
C MET A 325 -47.38 -136.53 22.46
N ALA A 326 -46.48 -135.90 21.67
CA ALA A 326 -46.70 -135.68 20.24
C ALA A 326 -45.50 -136.05 19.34
N SER A 327 -44.60 -136.91 19.81
CA SER A 327 -43.38 -137.31 19.09
C SER A 327 -43.44 -138.73 18.50
N GLU A 328 -44.61 -139.18 18.03
CA GLU A 328 -44.75 -140.44 17.29
C GLU A 328 -45.53 -140.24 15.98
N ARG A 329 -44.92 -140.70 14.87
CA ARG A 329 -45.43 -140.84 13.48
C ARG A 329 -45.24 -139.68 12.49
N THR A 330 -44.13 -139.78 11.76
CA THR A 330 -43.81 -139.33 10.37
C THR A 330 -44.21 -140.42 9.33
N PRO A 331 -43.93 -140.31 8.01
CA PRO A 331 -43.79 -139.16 7.07
C PRO A 331 -44.56 -139.33 5.72
N CYS A 332 -44.53 -138.32 4.82
CA CYS A 332 -44.03 -138.41 3.41
C CYS A 332 -44.48 -137.21 2.52
N ALA A 333 -43.69 -136.92 1.48
CA ALA A 333 -43.85 -135.80 0.51
C ALA A 333 -44.39 -136.29 -0.87
N PRO A 334 -44.56 -135.47 -1.95
CA PRO A 334 -43.42 -134.84 -2.68
C PRO A 334 -43.64 -133.50 -3.46
N ALA A 335 -42.52 -132.77 -3.65
CA ALA A 335 -42.00 -132.11 -4.87
C ALA A 335 -42.72 -131.03 -5.74
N ALA A 336 -41.86 -130.17 -6.33
CA ALA A 336 -42.04 -129.24 -7.48
C ALA A 336 -42.77 -127.89 -7.25
N ALA A 337 -42.44 -126.76 -7.90
CA ALA A 337 -41.22 -126.32 -8.61
C ALA A 337 -41.26 -124.79 -8.93
N VAL A 338 -40.08 -124.14 -9.01
CA VAL A 338 -39.74 -122.97 -9.88
C VAL A 338 -40.60 -121.68 -9.81
N ARG A 339 -39.97 -120.56 -9.39
CA ARG A 339 -39.62 -119.42 -10.29
C ARG A 339 -38.64 -118.43 -9.63
N LYS A 340 -37.75 -117.87 -10.46
CA LYS A 340 -36.71 -116.89 -10.11
C LYS A 340 -36.91 -115.67 -11.01
N VAL A 341 -37.14 -114.50 -10.42
CA VAL A 341 -37.10 -113.20 -11.13
C VAL A 341 -36.29 -112.24 -10.28
N GLY A 342 -35.19 -111.76 -10.82
CA GLY A 342 -34.54 -110.56 -10.33
C GLY A 342 -34.83 -109.42 -11.30
N GLN A 343 -34.88 -108.18 -10.80
CA GLN A 343 -34.71 -107.03 -11.66
C GLN A 343 -33.82 -106.00 -10.96
N GLN A 344 -32.77 -105.63 -11.66
CA GLN A 344 -31.80 -104.60 -11.29
C GLN A 344 -32.00 -103.47 -12.30
N MET A 345 -32.18 -102.24 -11.83
CA MET A 345 -31.98 -101.07 -12.69
C MET A 345 -30.96 -100.14 -12.04
N LYS A 346 -29.93 -99.84 -12.84
CA LYS A 346 -28.83 -98.94 -12.56
C LYS A 346 -28.87 -97.89 -13.65
N GLY A 347 -29.42 -96.72 -13.35
CA GLY A 347 -29.42 -95.54 -14.23
C GLY A 347 -28.36 -94.55 -13.78
N LYS A 348 -27.61 -93.98 -14.72
CA LYS A 348 -26.45 -93.13 -14.46
C LYS A 348 -26.46 -91.95 -15.44
N ASP A 349 -25.67 -90.94 -15.09
CA ASP A 349 -25.15 -89.87 -15.94
C ASP A 349 -26.07 -88.66 -16.26
N GLY A 350 -25.46 -87.47 -16.22
CA GLY A 350 -26.10 -86.15 -16.33
C GLY A 350 -25.13 -85.05 -15.86
N LYS A 351 -24.24 -84.58 -16.74
CA LYS A 351 -23.22 -83.53 -16.52
C LYS A 351 -23.40 -82.40 -17.55
N TYR A 352 -22.80 -81.23 -17.29
CA TYR A 352 -22.73 -80.01 -18.15
C TYR A 352 -24.06 -79.23 -18.28
N TYR A 353 -24.16 -77.88 -18.33
CA TYR A 353 -23.27 -76.70 -18.29
C TYR A 353 -23.94 -75.62 -17.37
N GLY A 354 -23.43 -74.41 -17.06
CA GLY A 354 -22.16 -73.71 -17.35
C GLY A 354 -22.32 -72.17 -17.30
N GLY A 355 -21.30 -71.41 -16.86
CA GLY A 355 -21.30 -69.93 -16.71
C GLY A 355 -21.57 -69.45 -15.26
N GLY A 356 -21.00 -68.35 -14.75
CA GLY A 356 -19.97 -67.45 -15.31
C GLY A 356 -20.03 -66.02 -14.72
N GLY A 357 -18.91 -65.49 -14.21
CA GLY A 357 -18.74 -64.11 -13.68
C GLY A 357 -19.47 -63.82 -12.35
N CYS A 358 -19.21 -62.78 -11.56
CA CYS A 358 -18.21 -61.71 -11.42
C CYS A 358 -18.57 -61.04 -10.05
N PHE A 359 -17.67 -60.76 -9.11
CA PHE A 359 -16.84 -59.54 -8.98
C PHE A 359 -17.59 -58.26 -8.50
N PHE A 360 -17.22 -57.80 -7.29
CA PHE A 360 -17.19 -56.42 -6.72
C PHE A 360 -18.27 -55.34 -6.99
N GLY A 361 -18.58 -54.59 -5.92
CA GLY A 361 -19.32 -53.30 -5.93
C GLY A 361 -20.83 -53.45 -5.75
N ILE A 362 -21.52 -52.69 -4.89
CA ILE A 362 -21.22 -51.40 -4.21
C ILE A 362 -21.54 -51.52 -2.71
#